data_AF-A0A2H0YP59-F1
#
_entry.id   AF-A0A2H0YP59-F1
#
_cell.length_a   1.000
_cell.length_b   1.000
_cell.length_c   1.000
_cell.angle_alpha   90.00
_cell.angle_beta   90.00
_cell.angle_gamma   90.00
#
_symmetry.space_group_name_H-M   'P 1'
#
loop_
_entity.id
_entity.type
_entity.pdbx_description
1 polymer ?
#
loop_
_entity_poly.entity_id
_entity_poly.type
_entity_poly.pdbx_seq_one_letter_code
_entity_poly.pdbx_strand_id
1 'polypeptide(L)'
;MLKKLLLLFFIGEVVISGFFIFKEIKKIEAISEITWFWQKTKIPEKVLPFEPDNLGWEEATASALWTKRDAHTALFFDDKILIMGGIEDGDPELAYEYHGHKSDVWSSEEGREDHTCVVLKDKIWVMGGMITKGRRVNDVWYSAELSLKKHLYLLNS
;
A
#
# COMPACT_ATOMS: atom_id res chain seq x y z
N MET A 1 -36.13 -29.88 61.39
CA MET A 1 -36.03 -28.49 60.88
C MET A 1 -34.93 -28.32 59.82
N LEU A 2 -33.75 -28.92 59.97
CA LEU A 2 -32.61 -28.81 59.05
C LEU A 2 -32.90 -29.15 57.56
N LYS A 3 -33.65 -30.22 57.27
CA LYS A 3 -33.99 -30.63 55.89
C LYS A 3 -34.82 -29.60 55.12
N LYS A 4 -35.74 -28.90 55.80
CA LYS A 4 -36.56 -27.84 55.18
C LYS A 4 -35.72 -26.59 54.88
N LEU A 5 -34.75 -26.29 55.75
CA LEU A 5 -33.83 -25.18 55.54
C LEU A 5 -32.89 -25.43 54.35
N LEU A 6 -32.34 -26.64 54.23
CA LEU A 6 -31.51 -27.04 53.09
C LEU A 6 -32.28 -27.01 51.76
N LEU A 7 -33.55 -27.42 51.76
CA LEU A 7 -34.40 -27.36 50.58
C LEU A 7 -34.65 -25.90 50.13
N LEU A 8 -34.87 -24.97 51.07
CA LEU A 8 -35.05 -23.55 50.76
C LEU A 8 -33.78 -22.91 50.19
N PHE A 9 -32.61 -23.27 50.71
CA PHE A 9 -31.32 -22.84 50.16
C PHE A 9 -31.12 -23.34 48.73
N PHE A 10 -31.38 -24.62 48.48
CA PHE A 10 -31.26 -25.21 47.15
C PHE A 10 -32.21 -24.55 46.14
N ILE A 11 -33.46 -24.28 46.53
CA ILE A 11 -34.42 -23.55 45.68
C ILE A 11 -33.91 -22.13 45.39
N GLY A 12 -33.36 -21.44 46.39
CA GLY A 12 -32.76 -20.13 46.23
C GLY A 12 -31.62 -20.10 45.20
N GLU A 13 -30.69 -21.05 45.28
CA GLU A 13 -29.58 -21.16 44.32
C GLU A 13 -30.05 -21.45 42.89
N VAL A 14 -31.04 -22.32 42.72
CA VAL A 14 -31.61 -22.63 41.40
C VAL A 14 -32.29 -21.39 40.79
N VAL A 15 -33.04 -20.62 41.58
CA VAL A 15 -33.71 -19.40 41.12
C VAL A 15 -32.70 -18.33 40.74
N ILE A 16 -31.66 -18.12 41.56
CA ILE A 16 -30.60 -17.15 41.29
C ILE A 16 -29.83 -17.53 40.02
N SER A 17 -29.43 -18.81 39.91
CA SER A 17 -28.73 -19.32 38.73
C SER A 17 -29.58 -19.19 37.47
N GLY A 18 -30.88 -19.51 37.54
CA GLY A 18 -31.82 -19.35 36.44
C GLY A 18 -31.95 -17.90 35.97
N PHE A 19 -31.96 -16.93 36.90
CA PHE A 19 -32.00 -15.51 36.57
C PHE A 19 -30.75 -15.03 35.84
N PHE A 20 -29.56 -15.48 36.24
CA PHE A 20 -28.31 -15.15 35.54
C PHE A 20 -28.24 -15.78 34.14
N ILE A 21 -28.65 -17.03 34.00
CA ILE A 21 -28.73 -17.72 32.69
C ILE A 21 -29.69 -16.99 31.76
N PHE A 22 -30.87 -16.60 32.26
CA PHE A 22 -31.85 -15.85 31.47
C PHE A 22 -31.29 -14.53 30.93
N LYS A 23 -30.52 -13.79 31.75
CA LYS A 23 -29.85 -12.55 31.31
C LYS A 23 -28.83 -12.79 30.20
N GLU A 24 -28.05 -13.86 30.28
CA GLU A 24 -27.06 -14.18 29.23
C GLU A 24 -27.74 -14.60 27.91
N ILE A 25 -28.83 -15.38 27.97
CA ILE A 25 -29.61 -15.73 26.78
C ILE A 25 -30.14 -14.47 26.08
N LYS A 26 -30.69 -13.51 26.84
CA LYS A 26 -31.18 -12.24 26.26
C LYS A 26 -30.08 -11.41 25.59
N LYS A 27 -28.85 -11.44 26.11
CA LYS A 27 -27.71 -10.79 25.44
C LYS A 27 -27.36 -11.47 24.13
N ILE A 28 -27.37 -12.80 24.09
CA ILE A 28 -27.07 -13.58 22.88
C ILE A 28 -28.12 -13.31 21.80
N GLU A 29 -29.41 -13.30 22.15
CA GLU A 29 -30.50 -12.93 21.23
C GLU A 29 -30.27 -11.52 20.65
N ALA A 30 -29.96 -10.53 21.51
CA ALA A 30 -29.67 -9.17 21.06
C ALA A 30 -28.45 -9.09 20.13
N ILE A 31 -27.38 -9.84 20.42
CA ILE A 31 -26.21 -9.93 19.54
C ILE A 31 -26.58 -10.59 18.21
N SER A 32 -27.41 -11.63 18.22
CA SER A 32 -27.83 -12.34 17.02
C SER A 32 -28.68 -11.47 16.08
N GLU A 33 -29.55 -10.63 16.63
CA GLU A 33 -30.33 -9.65 15.87
C GLU A 33 -29.42 -8.58 15.25
N ILE A 34 -28.41 -8.12 16.00
CA ILE A 34 -27.42 -7.15 15.52
C ILE A 34 -26.56 -7.74 14.40
N THR A 35 -26.03 -8.96 14.57
CA THR A 35 -25.20 -9.60 13.54
C THR A 35 -26.01 -9.92 12.29
N TRP A 36 -27.23 -10.41 12.45
CA TRP A 36 -28.17 -10.61 11.35
C TRP A 36 -28.46 -9.31 10.59
N PHE A 37 -28.69 -8.21 11.33
CA PHE A 37 -28.91 -6.89 10.74
C PHE A 37 -27.70 -6.46 9.91
N TRP A 38 -26.48 -6.48 10.45
CA TRP A 38 -25.27 -6.10 9.71
C TRP A 38 -24.97 -7.00 8.52
N GLN A 39 -25.30 -8.28 8.59
CA GLN A 39 -25.13 -9.20 7.47
C GLN A 39 -26.13 -8.92 6.34
N LYS A 40 -27.36 -8.54 6.69
CA LYS A 40 -28.43 -8.22 5.73
C LYS A 40 -28.33 -6.82 5.16
N THR A 41 -27.81 -5.86 5.94
CA THR A 41 -27.60 -4.47 5.52
C THR A 41 -26.20 -4.22 5.00
N LYS A 42 -25.39 -5.27 4.76
CA LYS A 42 -24.15 -5.12 4.00
C LYS A 42 -24.54 -4.70 2.59
N ILE A 43 -24.67 -3.39 2.39
CA ILE A 43 -24.88 -2.77 1.09
C ILE A 43 -23.73 -3.31 0.23
N PRO A 44 -24.00 -3.99 -0.90
CA PRO A 44 -22.95 -4.38 -1.79
C PRO A 44 -22.20 -3.10 -2.13
N GLU A 45 -20.92 -3.04 -1.75
CA GLU A 45 -20.05 -1.96 -2.16
C GLU A 45 -20.23 -1.83 -3.66
N LYS A 46 -20.70 -0.66 -4.11
CA LYS A 46 -20.92 -0.41 -5.52
C LYS A 46 -19.54 -0.33 -6.16
N VAL A 47 -18.98 -1.48 -6.50
CA VAL A 47 -17.76 -1.58 -7.27
C VAL A 47 -18.11 -1.09 -8.66
N LEU A 48 -17.80 0.17 -8.93
CA LEU A 48 -17.87 0.70 -10.28
C LEU A 48 -16.88 -0.10 -11.12
N PRO A 49 -17.30 -0.71 -12.25
CA PRO A 49 -16.36 -1.38 -13.12
C PRO A 49 -15.33 -0.36 -13.61
N PHE A 50 -14.06 -0.76 -13.61
CA PHE A 50 -13.04 -0.01 -14.33
C PHE A 50 -13.33 -0.12 -15.82
N GLU A 51 -13.65 1.00 -16.46
CA GLU A 51 -13.96 1.09 -17.89
C GLU A 51 -12.77 1.76 -18.60
N PRO A 52 -11.71 1.00 -18.99
CA PRO A 52 -10.49 1.57 -19.58
C PRO A 52 -10.75 2.29 -20.91
N ASP A 53 -11.79 1.89 -21.65
CA ASP A 53 -12.16 2.49 -22.93
C ASP A 53 -12.68 3.93 -22.79
N ASN A 54 -13.11 4.33 -21.59
CA ASN A 54 -13.53 5.71 -21.29
C ASN A 54 -12.35 6.62 -20.88
N LEU A 55 -11.12 6.11 -20.86
CA LEU A 55 -9.95 6.93 -20.58
C LEU A 55 -9.64 7.83 -21.78
N GLY A 56 -9.88 9.13 -21.62
CA GLY A 56 -9.36 10.16 -22.51
C GLY A 56 -7.88 10.40 -22.23
N TRP A 57 -7.07 10.47 -23.26
CA TRP A 57 -5.66 10.82 -23.15
C TRP A 57 -5.47 12.28 -23.55
N GLU A 58 -5.01 13.07 -22.59
CA GLU A 58 -4.58 14.45 -22.82
C GLU A 58 -3.07 14.55 -22.57
N GLU A 59 -2.36 15.20 -23.48
CA GLU A 59 -0.92 15.42 -23.31
C GLU A 59 -0.68 16.49 -22.26
N ALA A 60 -0.12 16.11 -21.11
CA ALA A 60 0.21 17.06 -20.05
C ALA A 60 1.38 18.00 -20.43
N THR A 61 2.34 17.50 -21.19
CA THR A 61 3.46 18.29 -21.73
C THR A 61 4.12 17.58 -22.91
N ALA A 62 4.46 18.34 -23.96
CA ALA A 62 5.23 17.85 -25.11
C ALA A 62 6.71 17.62 -24.77
N SER A 63 7.20 18.27 -23.71
CA SER A 63 8.60 18.24 -23.32
C SER A 63 8.72 18.31 -21.80
N ALA A 64 8.92 17.15 -21.18
CA ALA A 64 9.25 17.07 -19.77
C ALA A 64 10.67 17.58 -19.51
N LEU A 65 10.93 18.06 -18.29
CA LEU A 65 12.23 18.63 -17.91
C LEU A 65 13.36 17.60 -17.78
N TRP A 66 13.01 16.32 -17.61
CA TRP A 66 13.98 15.23 -17.59
C TRP A 66 14.31 14.75 -19.01
N THR A 67 15.54 14.27 -19.19
CA THR A 67 15.97 13.66 -20.45
C THR A 67 15.16 12.42 -20.77
N LYS A 68 14.99 12.15 -22.08
CA LYS A 68 14.47 10.88 -22.61
C LYS A 68 15.21 9.70 -21.97
N ARG A 69 14.44 8.67 -21.63
CA ARG A 69 14.92 7.46 -20.94
C ARG A 69 13.91 6.33 -21.00
N ASP A 70 14.38 5.10 -20.90
CA ASP A 70 13.59 3.88 -20.65
C ASP A 70 14.05 3.20 -19.34
N ALA A 71 13.42 2.06 -19.01
CA ALA A 71 13.72 1.26 -17.80
C ALA A 71 13.74 2.02 -16.45
N HIS A 72 13.05 3.16 -16.39
CA HIS A 72 12.84 3.95 -15.18
C HIS A 72 11.66 3.40 -14.37
N THR A 73 11.61 3.73 -13.09
CA THR A 73 10.43 3.47 -12.24
C THR A 73 9.66 4.77 -12.00
N ALA A 74 8.35 4.63 -11.85
CA ALA A 74 7.47 5.74 -11.46
C ALA A 74 6.67 5.36 -10.21
N LEU A 75 6.54 6.28 -9.26
CA LEU A 75 5.70 6.08 -8.08
C LEU A 75 5.06 7.37 -7.58
N PHE A 76 3.93 7.24 -6.90
CA PHE A 76 3.25 8.36 -6.25
C PHE A 76 3.68 8.45 -4.79
N PHE A 77 4.18 9.62 -4.37
CA PHE A 77 4.62 9.88 -3.00
C PHE A 77 4.52 11.36 -2.69
N ASP A 78 3.93 11.71 -1.53
CA ASP A 78 3.77 13.11 -1.08
C ASP A 78 3.09 14.00 -2.13
N ASP A 79 1.95 13.54 -2.66
CA ASP A 79 1.15 14.20 -3.71
C ASP A 79 1.91 14.49 -5.01
N LYS A 80 2.99 13.75 -5.28
CA LYS A 80 3.83 13.93 -6.46
C LYS A 80 4.07 12.59 -7.16
N ILE A 81 4.20 12.64 -8.48
CA ILE A 81 4.74 11.52 -9.26
C ILE A 81 6.26 11.71 -9.33
N LEU A 82 6.99 10.69 -8.90
CA LEU A 82 8.45 10.63 -8.97
C LEU A 82 8.86 9.67 -10.09
N ILE A 83 9.80 10.09 -10.92
CA ILE A 83 10.43 9.28 -11.98
C ILE A 83 11.88 9.01 -11.58
N MET A 84 12.27 7.74 -11.42
CA MET A 84 13.54 7.37 -10.80
C MET A 84 14.37 6.48 -11.71
N GLY A 85 15.65 6.85 -11.86
CA GLY A 85 16.63 6.07 -12.60
C GLY A 85 16.25 5.91 -14.07
N GLY A 86 16.52 4.72 -14.60
CA GLY A 86 16.42 4.40 -16.02
C GLY A 86 17.71 4.67 -16.76
N ILE A 87 17.69 4.35 -18.04
CA ILE A 87 18.83 4.52 -18.94
C ILE A 87 18.49 5.55 -20.00
N GLU A 88 19.46 6.40 -20.33
CA GLU A 88 19.25 7.49 -21.25
C GLU A 88 19.08 7.02 -22.70
N ASP A 89 18.49 7.87 -23.52
CA ASP A 89 18.53 7.76 -24.98
C ASP A 89 19.97 7.97 -25.46
N GLY A 90 20.75 6.89 -25.45
CA GLY A 90 22.20 6.88 -25.70
C GLY A 90 22.56 6.72 -27.18
N ASP A 91 23.87 6.60 -27.44
CA ASP A 91 24.40 6.40 -28.78
C ASP A 91 23.94 5.04 -29.36
N PRO A 92 23.26 5.00 -30.52
CA PRO A 92 22.84 3.74 -31.15
C PRO A 92 24.01 2.83 -31.57
N GLU A 93 25.23 3.36 -31.65
CA GLU A 93 26.44 2.56 -31.92
C GLU A 93 26.98 1.86 -30.66
N LEU A 94 26.58 2.31 -29.46
CA LEU A 94 26.91 1.66 -28.20
C LEU A 94 25.92 0.55 -27.88
N ALA A 95 26.43 -0.57 -27.37
CA ALA A 95 25.57 -1.60 -26.78
C ALA A 95 24.81 -1.01 -25.57
N TYR A 96 23.55 -1.41 -25.42
CA TYR A 96 22.58 -0.87 -24.46
C TYR A 96 23.15 -0.74 -23.03
N GLU A 97 23.85 -1.78 -22.56
CA GLU A 97 24.47 -1.84 -21.22
C GLU A 97 25.57 -0.79 -20.95
N TYR A 98 25.99 -0.03 -21.96
CA TYR A 98 26.97 1.06 -21.86
C TYR A 98 26.34 2.46 -21.95
N HIS A 99 25.03 2.55 -22.18
CA HIS A 99 24.33 3.84 -22.16
C HIS A 99 24.34 4.42 -20.74
N GLY A 100 24.15 5.75 -20.59
CA GLY A 100 24.20 6.41 -19.30
C GLY A 100 22.99 6.09 -18.42
N HIS A 101 23.24 5.52 -17.24
CA HIS A 101 22.19 5.26 -16.25
C HIS A 101 21.96 6.49 -15.38
N LYS A 102 20.70 6.82 -15.10
CA LYS A 102 20.32 8.00 -14.29
C LYS A 102 20.31 7.69 -12.78
N SER A 103 20.69 8.68 -11.98
CA SER A 103 20.78 8.64 -10.51
C SER A 103 19.91 9.72 -9.84
N ASP A 104 18.90 10.22 -10.54
CA ASP A 104 18.20 11.46 -10.20
C ASP A 104 17.18 11.36 -9.06
N VAL A 105 16.81 10.16 -8.59
CA VAL A 105 15.89 10.02 -7.43
C VAL A 105 16.38 9.01 -6.40
N TRP A 106 17.70 8.92 -6.24
CA TRP A 106 18.33 8.20 -5.14
C TRP A 106 19.79 8.68 -5.03
N SER A 107 20.31 8.95 -3.82
CA SER A 107 21.70 9.43 -3.65
C SER A 107 22.74 8.29 -3.73
N SER A 108 22.75 7.52 -4.82
CA SER A 108 23.86 6.63 -5.15
C SER A 108 24.79 7.33 -6.13
N GLU A 109 26.08 7.08 -6.00
CA GLU A 109 27.08 7.58 -6.96
C GLU A 109 26.88 6.98 -8.36
N GLU A 110 26.22 5.81 -8.44
CA GLU A 110 25.93 5.09 -9.69
C GLU A 110 24.42 5.12 -9.99
N GLY A 111 24.05 5.44 -11.23
CA GLY A 111 22.65 5.34 -11.71
C GLY A 111 22.22 3.90 -11.96
N ARG A 112 20.91 3.64 -12.02
CA ARG A 112 20.35 2.28 -12.22
C ARG A 112 19.11 2.23 -13.10
N GLU A 113 18.92 1.10 -13.74
CA GLU A 113 17.76 0.72 -14.56
C GLU A 113 17.17 -0.62 -14.08
N ASP A 114 16.02 -1.02 -14.62
CA ASP A 114 15.36 -2.33 -14.37
C ASP A 114 15.20 -2.67 -12.88
N HIS A 115 15.11 -1.64 -12.04
CA HIS A 115 14.96 -1.75 -10.61
C HIS A 115 13.48 -1.66 -10.23
N THR A 116 13.14 -2.07 -9.01
CA THR A 116 11.76 -1.96 -8.50
C THR A 116 11.70 -0.94 -7.37
N CYS A 117 10.62 -0.14 -7.36
CA CYS A 117 10.37 0.82 -6.31
C CYS A 117 8.98 0.69 -5.69
N VAL A 118 8.90 0.82 -4.36
CA VAL A 118 7.65 0.76 -3.61
C VAL A 118 7.63 1.78 -2.48
N VAL A 119 6.43 2.29 -2.16
CA VAL A 119 6.21 3.10 -0.95
C VAL A 119 5.78 2.16 0.18
N LEU A 120 6.54 2.15 1.27
CA LEU A 120 6.24 1.34 2.44
C LEU A 120 6.67 2.08 3.71
N LYS A 121 5.72 2.25 4.64
CA LYS A 121 5.92 2.97 5.92
C LYS A 121 6.48 4.39 5.69
N ASP A 122 5.81 5.14 4.81
CA ASP A 122 6.15 6.53 4.47
C ASP A 122 7.59 6.72 3.94
N LYS A 123 8.14 5.67 3.35
CA LYS A 123 9.47 5.65 2.75
C LYS A 123 9.42 5.04 1.36
N ILE A 124 10.29 5.52 0.50
CA ILE A 124 10.53 4.95 -0.82
C ILE A 124 11.59 3.87 -0.67
N TRP A 125 11.32 2.68 -1.17
CA TRP A 125 12.24 1.54 -1.19
C TRP A 125 12.64 1.24 -2.63
N VAL A 126 13.92 1.04 -2.87
CA VAL A 126 14.52 0.70 -4.16
C VAL A 126 15.22 -0.65 -4.01
N MET A 127 14.95 -1.58 -4.91
CA MET A 127 15.45 -2.96 -4.83
C MET A 127 15.99 -3.44 -6.17
N GLY A 128 17.23 -3.94 -6.14
CA GLY A 128 17.89 -4.58 -7.28
C GLY A 128 18.04 -3.68 -8.51
N GLY A 129 18.07 -4.31 -9.68
CA GLY A 129 18.22 -3.66 -10.98
C GLY A 129 19.60 -3.87 -11.59
N MET A 130 19.91 -3.03 -12.57
CA MET A 130 21.14 -3.05 -13.33
C MET A 130 21.79 -1.67 -13.35
N ILE A 131 23.10 -1.64 -13.21
CA ILE A 131 23.92 -0.44 -13.31
C ILE A 131 24.87 -0.60 -14.50
N THR A 132 25.60 0.47 -14.83
CA THR A 132 26.45 0.54 -16.03
C THR A 132 27.35 -0.68 -16.21
N LYS A 133 27.54 -1.09 -17.47
CA LYS A 133 28.25 -2.31 -17.92
C LYS A 133 27.49 -3.60 -17.61
N GLY A 134 26.16 -3.54 -17.56
CA GLY A 134 25.31 -4.71 -17.40
C GLY A 134 25.41 -5.39 -16.03
N ARG A 135 25.93 -4.69 -15.02
CA ARG A 135 26.15 -5.26 -13.68
C ARG A 135 24.81 -5.31 -12.94
N ARG A 136 24.31 -6.51 -12.70
CA ARG A 136 23.12 -6.74 -11.87
C ARG A 136 23.46 -6.58 -10.39
N VAL A 137 22.56 -5.95 -9.66
CA VAL A 137 22.68 -5.70 -8.22
C VAL A 137 21.48 -6.26 -7.47
N ASN A 138 21.67 -6.59 -6.20
CA ASN A 138 20.65 -7.11 -5.29
C ASN A 138 20.57 -6.29 -3.99
N ASP A 139 21.09 -5.06 -4.03
CA ASP A 139 21.06 -4.11 -2.94
C ASP A 139 19.65 -3.59 -2.71
N VAL A 140 19.38 -3.20 -1.46
CA VAL A 140 18.10 -2.63 -1.02
C VAL A 140 18.37 -1.34 -0.29
N TRP A 141 17.58 -0.34 -0.66
CA TRP A 141 17.82 1.06 -0.39
C TRP A 141 16.47 1.67 0.04
N TYR A 142 16.43 2.46 1.12
CA TYR A 142 15.22 3.22 1.51
C TYR A 142 15.49 4.72 1.72
N SER A 143 14.52 5.59 1.40
CA SER A 143 14.65 7.02 1.62
C SER A 143 14.87 7.33 3.11
N ALA A 144 16.01 7.93 3.45
CA ALA A 144 16.17 8.61 4.73
C ALA A 144 15.18 9.80 4.80
N GLU A 145 14.91 10.33 6.01
CA GLU A 145 14.07 11.52 6.25
C GLU A 145 14.15 12.48 5.07
N LEU A 146 12.98 12.83 4.50
CA LEU A 146 12.82 13.48 3.20
C LEU A 146 13.37 14.92 3.22
N SER A 147 14.68 15.06 3.36
CA SER A 147 15.40 16.28 3.02
C SER A 147 15.39 16.33 1.49
N LEU A 148 14.27 16.83 0.94
CA LEU A 148 14.09 17.25 -0.44
C LEU A 148 15.13 18.32 -0.78
N LYS A 149 16.38 17.91 -0.96
CA LYS A 149 17.47 18.77 -1.41
C LYS A 149 18.25 18.05 -2.49
N LYS A 150 17.67 18.10 -3.69
CA LYS A 150 18.28 18.49 -4.97
C LYS A 150 17.68 17.64 -6.09
N HIS A 151 16.91 18.30 -6.96
CA HIS A 151 16.41 17.81 -8.25
C HIS A 151 15.21 16.87 -8.22
N LEU A 152 14.10 17.31 -7.60
CA LEU A 152 12.80 16.84 -8.05
C LEU A 152 12.44 17.60 -9.32
N TYR A 153 12.27 16.91 -10.44
CA TYR A 153 11.53 17.47 -11.56
C TYR A 153 10.05 17.17 -11.33
N LEU A 154 9.26 18.23 -11.21
CA LEU A 154 7.85 18.18 -10.88
C LEU A 154 7.03 18.14 -12.17
N LEU A 155 6.11 17.19 -12.29
CA LEU A 155 4.91 17.38 -13.11
C LEU A 155 3.89 18.07 -12.22
N ASN A 156 3.73 19.38 -12.39
CA ASN A 156 2.60 20.10 -11.84
C ASN A 156 1.55 20.21 -12.96
N SER A 157 0.31 19.79 -12.66
CA SER A 157 -0.89 20.21 -13.41
C SER A 157 -1.20 21.67 -13.11
#